data_AF-A0A540NKV5-F1
#
_entry.id   AF-A0A540NKV5-F1
#
_cell.length_a   1.000
_cell.length_b   1.000
_cell.length_c   1.000
_cell.angle_alpha   90.00
_cell.angle_beta   90.00
_cell.angle_gamma   90.00
#
_symmetry.space_group_name_H-M   'P 1'
#
loop_
_entity.id
_entity.type
_entity.pdbx_description
1 polymer ?
#
loop_
_entity_poly.entity_id
_entity_poly.type
_entity_poly.pdbx_seq_one_letter_code
_entity_poly.pdbx_strand_id
1 'polypeptide(L)'
;MVINEGKAVQRMRACNLLLEDLEQLIEGVGRTCRLNRPVNLCIEHIRLRLLDELLESPRDILGRTLISLPFTTRNNYYPILFRGVNGTVAHEFIVDLKGFKNTAGIEPEDVPKRLMDYGFHGPTMSWPVPGTRMIDPTESESKAELDRFCDALISIREEIAQIQKGKADILNNVLKGAPHPPSLLIGDAWTQPYSREYAAFPASWLRSSKFWPTTAIQYLDVRVDNMCGEGNLIYTLRRWRNKRQPPLKSSARIEKGKADIYNNVLNVVELENMSI
;
A
#
# COMPACT_ATOMS: atom_id res chain seq x y z
N MET A 1 -23.45 -7.10 23.83
CA MET A 1 -23.49 -5.75 23.24
C MET A 1 -24.95 -5.39 23.07
N VAL A 2 -25.55 -4.73 24.06
CA VAL A 2 -26.95 -4.28 24.00
C VAL A 2 -26.97 -3.04 23.13
N ILE A 3 -27.57 -3.12 21.95
CA ILE A 3 -27.82 -1.95 21.11
C ILE A 3 -28.88 -1.14 21.86
N ASN A 4 -28.51 0.02 22.38
CA ASN A 4 -29.43 0.89 23.10
C ASN A 4 -30.43 1.48 22.09
N GLU A 5 -31.61 0.87 21.99
CA GLU A 5 -32.65 1.14 20.97
C GLU A 5 -33.03 2.63 20.90
N GLY A 6 -32.95 3.36 22.03
CA GLY A 6 -33.21 4.81 22.07
C GLY A 6 -32.23 5.64 21.22
N LYS A 7 -30.96 5.26 21.15
CA LYS A 7 -29.96 5.95 20.30
C LYS A 7 -30.16 5.64 18.82
N ALA A 8 -30.66 4.44 18.48
CA ALA A 8 -30.96 4.07 17.11
C ALA A 8 -32.17 4.83 16.55
N VAL A 9 -33.21 5.06 17.38
CA VAL A 9 -34.40 5.84 17.01
C VAL A 9 -34.09 7.32 16.86
N GLN A 10 -33.22 7.90 17.71
CA GLN A 10 -32.73 9.27 17.51
C GLN A 10 -31.93 9.41 16.20
N ARG A 11 -31.07 8.44 15.88
CA ARG A 11 -30.31 8.40 14.62
C ARG A 11 -31.20 8.31 13.39
N MET A 12 -32.27 7.50 13.42
CA MET A 12 -33.22 7.42 12.31
C MET A 12 -34.04 8.72 12.14
N ARG A 13 -34.42 9.39 13.24
CA ARG A 13 -35.12 10.69 13.16
C ARG A 13 -34.22 11.80 12.62
N ALA A 14 -32.94 11.84 13.01
CA ALA A 14 -31.96 12.77 12.46
C ALA A 14 -31.76 12.52 10.95
N CYS A 15 -31.67 11.26 10.50
CA CYS A 15 -31.60 10.92 9.07
C CYS A 15 -32.83 11.38 8.27
N ASN A 16 -34.05 11.28 8.83
CA ASN A 16 -35.25 11.75 8.12
C ASN A 16 -35.33 13.29 8.04
N LEU A 17 -34.95 14.02 9.09
CA LEU A 17 -34.83 15.48 9.05
C LEU A 17 -33.77 15.93 8.03
N LEU A 18 -32.65 15.21 7.94
CA LEU A 18 -31.59 15.48 6.97
C LEU A 18 -32.01 15.23 5.52
N LEU A 19 -32.96 14.33 5.26
CA LEU A 19 -33.48 14.09 3.91
C LEU A 19 -34.39 15.24 3.43
N GLU A 20 -35.24 15.78 4.32
CA GLU A 20 -36.06 16.95 4.03
C GLU A 20 -35.20 18.21 3.83
N ASP A 21 -34.17 18.38 4.65
CA ASP A 21 -33.18 19.46 4.48
C ASP A 21 -32.35 19.27 3.20
N LEU A 22 -32.10 18.02 2.77
CA LEU A 22 -31.41 17.75 1.50
C LEU A 22 -32.21 18.21 0.30
N GLU A 23 -33.52 17.97 0.29
CA GLU A 23 -34.40 18.41 -0.78
C GLU A 23 -34.43 19.93 -0.88
N GLN A 24 -34.51 20.63 0.27
CA GLN A 24 -34.44 22.10 0.31
C GLN A 24 -33.05 22.62 -0.11
N LEU A 25 -31.97 21.94 0.26
CA LEU A 25 -30.60 22.33 -0.13
C LEU A 25 -30.37 22.10 -1.62
N ILE A 26 -30.86 20.99 -2.19
CA ILE A 26 -30.79 20.71 -3.64
C ILE A 26 -31.60 21.75 -4.42
N GLU A 27 -32.79 22.12 -3.95
CA GLU A 27 -33.61 23.17 -4.56
C GLU A 27 -33.00 24.59 -4.43
N GLY A 28 -32.30 24.86 -3.32
CA GLY A 28 -31.62 26.13 -3.06
C GLY A 28 -30.31 26.29 -3.84
N VAL A 29 -29.44 25.28 -3.79
CA VAL A 29 -28.13 25.26 -4.48
C VAL A 29 -28.33 25.18 -6.01
N GLY A 30 -29.39 24.52 -6.47
CA GLY A 30 -29.76 24.46 -7.89
C GLY A 30 -30.06 25.83 -8.52
N ARG A 31 -30.44 26.85 -7.72
CA ARG A 31 -30.75 28.20 -8.22
C ARG A 31 -29.55 29.15 -8.23
N THR A 32 -28.51 28.91 -7.43
CA THR A 32 -27.35 29.81 -7.29
C THR A 32 -26.07 29.35 -7.99
N CYS A 33 -25.94 28.07 -8.38
CA CYS A 33 -24.68 27.53 -8.90
C CYS A 33 -24.70 27.32 -10.43
N ARG A 34 -24.39 28.39 -11.20
CA ARG A 34 -23.94 28.25 -12.61
C ARG A 34 -22.43 27.93 -12.75
N LEU A 35 -21.72 27.67 -11.66
CA LEU A 35 -20.28 27.36 -11.65
C LEU A 35 -19.96 26.26 -10.61
N ASN A 36 -19.17 25.26 -11.04
CA ASN A 36 -18.48 24.22 -10.26
C ASN A 36 -19.30 23.20 -9.42
N ARG A 37 -19.36 21.96 -9.90
CA ARG A 37 -19.78 20.68 -9.24
C ARG A 37 -20.55 20.79 -7.89
N PRO A 38 -21.82 21.23 -7.90
CA PRO A 38 -22.61 21.47 -6.68
C PRO A 38 -22.95 20.21 -5.87
N VAL A 39 -22.97 19.03 -6.50
CA VAL A 39 -23.32 17.75 -5.84
C VAL A 39 -22.30 17.37 -4.74
N ASN A 40 -21.01 17.66 -4.96
CA ASN A 40 -19.98 17.33 -3.97
C ASN A 40 -20.09 18.18 -2.70
N LEU A 41 -20.57 19.43 -2.83
CA LEU A 41 -20.80 20.31 -1.69
C LEU A 41 -21.94 19.80 -0.81
N CYS A 42 -22.93 19.11 -1.39
CA CYS A 42 -24.00 18.48 -0.63
C CYS A 42 -23.44 17.37 0.29
N ILE A 43 -22.49 16.54 -0.20
CA ILE A 43 -21.84 15.50 0.62
C ILE A 43 -21.11 16.12 1.82
N GLU A 44 -20.33 17.17 1.59
CA GLU A 44 -19.62 17.86 2.67
C GLU A 44 -20.58 18.57 3.64
N HIS A 45 -21.66 19.16 3.14
CA HIS A 45 -22.68 19.79 4.00
C HIS A 45 -23.36 18.77 4.92
N ILE A 46 -23.79 17.62 4.37
CA ILE A 46 -24.36 16.51 5.15
C ILE A 46 -23.35 16.03 6.20
N ARG A 47 -22.08 15.84 5.78
CA ARG A 47 -21.02 15.37 6.66
C ARG A 47 -20.83 16.32 7.84
N LEU A 48 -20.72 17.62 7.59
CA LEU A 48 -20.54 18.63 8.65
C LEU A 48 -21.75 18.67 9.60
N ARG A 49 -22.98 18.65 9.08
CA ARG A 49 -24.21 18.63 9.89
C ARG A 49 -24.29 17.39 10.79
N LEU A 50 -24.02 16.20 10.24
CA LEU A 50 -24.01 14.96 11.01
C LEU A 50 -22.88 14.92 12.05
N LEU A 51 -21.72 15.48 11.71
CA LEU A 51 -20.57 15.52 12.62
C LEU A 51 -20.77 16.55 13.74
N ASP A 52 -21.40 17.69 13.50
CA ASP A 52 -21.74 18.66 14.55
C ASP A 52 -22.64 18.05 15.64
N GLU A 53 -23.48 17.07 15.28
CA GLU A 53 -24.29 16.29 16.24
C GLU A 53 -23.53 15.12 16.89
N LEU A 54 -22.41 14.66 16.31
CA LEU A 54 -21.67 13.46 16.73
C LEU A 54 -20.32 13.75 17.40
N LEU A 55 -19.75 14.94 17.25
CA LEU A 55 -18.39 15.23 17.70
C LEU A 55 -18.32 15.55 19.20
N GLU A 56 -17.98 14.53 19.99
CA GLU A 56 -17.13 14.72 21.17
C GLU A 56 -15.67 14.94 20.72
N SER A 57 -15.34 16.13 20.22
CA SER A 57 -13.98 16.72 20.12
C SER A 57 -12.98 16.16 19.06
N PRO A 58 -12.13 17.03 18.44
CA PRO A 58 -10.93 16.65 17.66
C PRO A 58 -9.92 15.72 18.34
N ARG A 59 -10.14 15.35 19.61
CA ARG A 59 -9.31 14.44 20.40
C ARG A 59 -9.37 12.99 19.92
N ASP A 60 -10.45 12.57 19.27
CA ASP A 60 -10.58 11.19 18.77
C ASP A 60 -9.62 10.89 17.60
N ILE A 61 -9.33 11.90 16.76
CA ILE A 61 -8.35 11.83 15.67
C ILE A 61 -6.95 11.63 16.27
N LEU A 62 -6.59 12.42 17.28
CA LEU A 62 -5.33 12.29 18.02
C LEU A 62 -5.23 10.97 18.79
N GLY A 63 -6.33 10.52 19.39
CA GLY A 63 -6.38 9.31 20.21
C GLY A 63 -6.04 8.04 19.43
N ARG A 64 -6.50 7.93 18.17
CA ARG A 64 -6.25 6.73 17.35
C ARG A 64 -4.85 6.70 16.74
N THR A 65 -4.30 7.84 16.33
CA THR A 65 -2.89 7.89 15.89
C THR A 65 -1.91 7.72 17.06
N LEU A 66 -2.29 8.12 18.27
CA LEU A 66 -1.55 7.80 19.51
C LEU A 66 -1.63 6.31 19.90
N ILE A 67 -2.59 5.54 19.39
CA ILE A 67 -2.68 4.07 19.62
C ILE A 67 -1.82 3.30 18.59
N SER A 68 -1.70 3.78 17.35
CA SER A 68 -0.88 3.13 16.31
C SER A 68 0.63 3.37 16.48
N LEU A 69 1.01 4.53 17.01
CA LEU A 69 2.40 4.88 17.34
C LEU A 69 3.10 3.91 18.30
N PRO A 70 2.54 3.55 19.47
CA PRO A 70 3.20 2.61 20.37
C PRO A 70 3.38 1.22 19.74
N PHE A 71 2.54 0.82 18.78
CA PHE A 71 2.70 -0.51 18.16
C PHE A 71 3.89 -0.57 17.19
N THR A 72 4.13 0.48 16.40
CA THR A 72 5.32 0.56 15.52
C THR A 72 6.60 0.88 16.30
N THR A 73 6.50 1.65 17.39
CA THR A 73 7.67 2.14 18.16
C THR A 73 8.12 1.24 19.30
N ARG A 74 7.23 0.48 19.96
CA ARG A 74 7.59 -0.29 21.18
C ARG A 74 8.54 -1.47 20.90
N ASN A 75 8.51 -2.00 19.67
CA ASN A 75 9.44 -3.04 19.21
C ASN A 75 10.39 -2.58 18.09
N ASN A 76 10.34 -1.29 17.70
CA ASN A 76 11.24 -0.65 16.74
C ASN A 76 11.40 -1.39 15.39
N TYR A 77 10.31 -1.98 14.89
CA TYR A 77 10.29 -2.74 13.63
C TYR A 77 10.65 -1.86 12.42
N TYR A 78 10.15 -0.63 12.43
CA TYR A 78 10.32 0.36 11.37
C TYR A 78 10.70 1.72 11.98
N PRO A 79 11.78 2.37 11.50
CA PRO A 79 12.11 3.72 11.92
C PRO A 79 11.03 4.72 11.46
N ILE A 80 10.65 5.63 12.35
CA ILE A 80 9.74 6.75 12.03
C ILE A 80 10.59 7.98 11.78
N LEU A 81 10.45 8.58 10.59
CA LEU A 81 11.39 9.59 10.10
C LEU A 81 11.26 10.95 10.82
N PHE A 82 10.03 11.38 11.12
CA PHE A 82 9.77 12.65 11.79
C PHE A 82 8.88 12.43 13.01
N ARG A 83 9.26 13.05 14.13
CA ARG A 83 8.52 13.02 15.40
C ARG A 83 8.50 14.41 16.00
N GLY A 84 7.42 14.76 16.70
CA GLY A 84 7.32 15.96 17.51
C GLY A 84 8.15 15.89 18.79
N VAL A 85 8.17 16.99 19.54
CA VAL A 85 9.01 17.18 20.74
C VAL A 85 8.83 16.07 21.79
N ASN A 86 7.61 15.53 21.92
CA ASN A 86 7.28 14.46 22.88
C ASN A 86 7.33 13.05 22.27
N GLY A 87 7.94 12.87 21.09
CA GLY A 87 7.97 11.60 20.38
C GLY A 87 6.65 11.20 19.71
N THR A 88 5.68 12.11 19.67
CA THR A 88 4.36 11.93 19.03
C THR A 88 4.38 12.31 17.55
N VAL A 89 3.37 11.88 16.81
CA VAL A 89 3.09 12.28 15.42
C VAL A 89 1.67 12.87 15.37
N ALA A 90 1.33 13.50 14.25
CA ALA A 90 0.00 14.10 14.05
C ALA A 90 -1.02 13.03 13.63
N HIS A 91 -1.82 13.27 12.59
CA HIS A 91 -2.75 12.29 12.04
C HIS A 91 -2.05 11.25 11.14
N GLU A 92 -0.89 11.61 10.58
CA GLU A 92 -0.08 10.76 9.70
C GLU A 92 1.37 10.61 10.20
N PHE A 93 2.07 9.59 9.70
CA PHE A 93 3.49 9.38 9.98
C PHE A 93 4.24 8.71 8.83
N ILE A 94 5.56 8.88 8.79
CA ILE A 94 6.43 8.34 7.74
C ILE A 94 7.32 7.23 8.29
N VAL A 95 7.21 6.06 7.66
CA VAL A 95 8.06 4.90 7.87
C VAL A 95 9.22 4.90 6.88
N ASP A 96 10.45 4.81 7.39
CA ASP A 96 11.66 4.69 6.58
C ASP A 96 11.93 3.22 6.20
N LEU A 97 12.00 2.95 4.90
CA LEU A 97 12.30 1.63 4.33
C LEU A 97 13.67 1.57 3.64
N LYS A 98 14.40 2.70 3.53
CA LYS A 98 15.62 2.81 2.72
C LYS A 98 16.71 1.84 3.16
N GLY A 99 16.81 1.60 4.47
CA GLY A 99 17.82 0.70 5.05
C GLY A 99 17.68 -0.77 4.61
N PHE A 100 16.50 -1.18 4.13
CA PHE A 100 16.27 -2.57 3.72
C PHE A 100 16.86 -2.92 2.35
N LYS A 101 17.17 -1.92 1.52
CA LYS A 101 17.85 -2.14 0.24
C LYS A 101 19.25 -2.73 0.44
N ASN A 102 20.04 -2.12 1.32
CA ASN A 102 21.43 -2.55 1.56
C ASN A 102 21.51 -3.83 2.39
N THR A 103 20.53 -4.08 3.26
CA THR A 103 20.57 -5.21 4.20
C THR A 103 19.85 -6.45 3.70
N ALA A 104 18.85 -6.30 2.83
CA ALA A 104 17.99 -7.39 2.36
C ALA A 104 17.69 -7.35 0.85
N GLY A 105 18.24 -6.38 0.11
CA GLY A 105 17.90 -6.17 -1.30
C GLY A 105 16.45 -5.72 -1.52
N ILE A 106 15.75 -5.29 -0.46
CA ILE A 106 14.33 -4.94 -0.52
C ILE A 106 14.16 -3.47 -0.91
N GLU A 107 13.43 -3.25 -1.99
CA GLU A 107 13.08 -1.93 -2.48
C GLU A 107 11.81 -1.43 -1.77
N PRO A 108 11.63 -0.11 -1.62
CA PRO A 108 10.45 0.47 -0.98
C PRO A 108 9.12 0.01 -1.60
N GLU A 109 9.12 -0.39 -2.88
CA GLU A 109 7.95 -0.91 -3.63
C GLU A 109 7.56 -2.34 -3.28
N ASP A 110 8.45 -3.12 -2.68
CA ASP A 110 8.19 -4.53 -2.34
C ASP A 110 7.16 -4.65 -1.22
N VAL A 111 7.27 -3.80 -0.20
CA VAL A 111 6.41 -3.82 0.98
C VAL A 111 4.93 -3.58 0.64
N PRO A 112 4.54 -2.54 -0.13
CA PRO A 112 3.15 -2.35 -0.56
C PRO A 112 2.60 -3.47 -1.43
N LYS A 113 3.42 -4.02 -2.33
CA LYS A 113 3.00 -5.15 -3.17
C LYS A 113 2.71 -6.37 -2.31
N ARG A 114 3.53 -6.61 -1.29
CA ARG A 114 3.28 -7.65 -0.30
C ARG A 114 2.06 -7.37 0.57
N LEU A 115 1.82 -6.12 0.97
CA LEU A 115 0.59 -5.74 1.69
C LEU A 115 -0.69 -6.11 0.95
N MET A 116 -0.67 -6.13 -0.40
CA MET A 116 -1.82 -6.63 -1.19
C MET A 116 -2.14 -8.09 -0.89
N ASP A 117 -1.13 -8.93 -0.61
CA ASP A 117 -1.35 -10.32 -0.21
C ASP A 117 -1.96 -10.42 1.20
N TYR A 118 -1.74 -9.42 2.05
CA TYR A 118 -2.38 -9.25 3.36
C TYR A 118 -3.77 -8.58 3.28
N GLY A 119 -4.26 -8.27 2.07
CA GLY A 119 -5.57 -7.66 1.85
C GLY A 119 -5.58 -6.13 2.01
N PHE A 120 -4.42 -5.49 2.06
CA PHE A 120 -4.29 -4.04 2.23
C PHE A 120 -3.82 -3.35 0.94
N HIS A 121 -4.34 -2.16 0.71
CA HIS A 121 -3.75 -1.26 -0.27
C HIS A 121 -2.42 -0.70 0.25
N GLY A 122 -1.48 -0.46 -0.66
CA GLY A 122 -0.21 0.17 -0.33
C GLY A 122 -0.36 1.62 0.18
N PRO A 123 0.30 2.01 1.28
CA PRO A 123 0.31 3.41 1.70
C PRO A 123 1.08 4.30 0.71
N THR A 124 0.91 5.62 0.86
CA THR A 124 1.50 6.64 -0.02
C THR A 124 2.99 6.39 -0.26
N MET A 125 3.37 6.41 -1.53
CA MET A 125 4.69 5.99 -2.00
C MET A 125 5.65 7.16 -2.17
N SER A 126 6.83 7.06 -1.55
CA SER A 126 8.01 7.88 -1.89
C SER A 126 7.76 9.39 -1.88
N TRP A 127 6.78 9.83 -1.08
CA TRP A 127 6.43 11.23 -0.89
C TRP A 127 6.02 11.43 0.58
N PRO A 128 6.42 12.53 1.23
CA PRO A 128 7.27 13.62 0.72
C PRO A 128 8.76 13.23 0.59
N VAL A 129 9.16 12.07 1.13
CA VAL A 129 10.55 11.60 1.10
C VAL A 129 10.68 10.35 0.22
N PRO A 130 11.57 10.36 -0.80
CA PRO A 130 11.80 9.19 -1.64
C PRO A 130 12.19 7.94 -0.84
N GLY A 131 11.63 6.81 -1.23
CA GLY A 131 11.91 5.51 -0.61
C GLY A 131 11.31 5.28 0.77
N THR A 132 10.33 6.11 1.15
CA THR A 132 9.57 5.99 2.41
C THR A 132 8.10 5.69 2.15
N ARG A 133 7.36 5.42 3.24
CA ARG A 133 5.91 5.23 3.22
C ARG A 133 5.23 6.14 4.22
N MET A 134 4.25 6.92 3.76
CA MET A 134 3.43 7.76 4.62
C MET A 134 2.09 7.07 4.89
N ILE A 135 1.77 6.87 6.16
CA ILE A 135 0.58 6.15 6.64
C ILE A 135 -0.32 7.14 7.36
N ASP A 136 -1.59 7.17 6.93
CA ASP A 136 -2.68 7.92 7.57
C ASP A 136 -3.89 6.97 7.75
N PRO A 137 -4.15 6.49 8.97
CA PRO A 137 -5.26 5.57 9.24
C PRO A 137 -6.64 6.24 9.22
N THR A 138 -6.71 7.57 9.37
CA THR A 138 -7.96 8.33 9.62
C THR A 138 -8.75 7.90 10.87
N GLU A 139 -9.72 8.71 11.25
CA GLU A 139 -10.60 8.47 12.41
C GLU A 139 -11.70 7.43 12.16
N SER A 140 -11.98 7.13 10.88
CA SER A 140 -13.07 6.25 10.49
C SER A 140 -12.74 4.76 10.71
N GLU A 141 -11.45 4.42 10.74
CA GLU A 141 -11.02 3.03 10.86
C GLU A 141 -11.08 2.52 12.30
N SER A 142 -11.63 1.31 12.46
CA SER A 142 -11.74 0.66 13.78
C SER A 142 -10.37 0.23 14.30
N LYS A 143 -10.20 0.18 15.63
CA LYS A 143 -8.96 -0.33 16.24
C LYS A 143 -8.57 -1.73 15.70
N ALA A 144 -9.55 -2.60 15.46
CA ALA A 144 -9.30 -3.95 14.95
C ALA A 144 -8.72 -3.94 13.52
N GLU A 145 -9.06 -2.95 12.69
CA GLU A 145 -8.44 -2.78 11.37
C GLU A 145 -6.99 -2.27 11.51
N LEU A 146 -6.78 -1.31 12.43
CA LEU A 146 -5.43 -0.80 12.71
C LEU A 146 -4.51 -1.90 13.24
N ASP A 147 -5.00 -2.77 14.13
CA ASP A 147 -4.25 -3.91 14.65
C ASP A 147 -3.88 -4.88 13.51
N ARG A 148 -4.82 -5.23 12.62
CA ARG A 148 -4.54 -6.08 11.45
C ARG A 148 -3.49 -5.48 10.52
N PHE A 149 -3.59 -4.19 10.23
CA PHE A 149 -2.61 -3.49 9.39
C PHE A 149 -1.23 -3.52 10.02
N CYS A 150 -1.15 -3.30 11.34
CA CYS A 150 0.11 -3.35 12.04
C CYS A 150 0.69 -4.77 12.14
N ASP A 151 -0.14 -5.79 12.37
CA ASP A 151 0.27 -7.20 12.34
C ASP A 151 0.82 -7.60 10.96
N ALA A 152 0.20 -7.12 9.88
CA ALA A 152 0.70 -7.31 8.53
C ALA A 152 2.09 -6.68 8.34
N LEU A 153 2.30 -5.45 8.83
CA LEU A 153 3.61 -4.80 8.79
C LEU A 153 4.66 -5.54 9.62
N ILE A 154 4.32 -6.03 10.82
CA ILE A 154 5.25 -6.83 11.64
C ILE A 154 5.64 -8.11 10.90
N SER A 155 4.66 -8.83 10.35
CA SER A 155 4.91 -10.05 9.60
C SER A 155 5.82 -9.80 8.39
N ILE A 156 5.61 -8.70 7.66
CA ILE A 156 6.50 -8.26 6.57
C ILE A 156 7.90 -7.92 7.10
N ARG A 157 8.02 -7.28 8.27
CA ARG A 157 9.32 -7.00 8.88
C ARG A 157 10.09 -8.28 9.22
N GLU A 158 9.39 -9.31 9.66
CA GLU A 158 9.94 -10.63 9.90
C GLU A 158 10.36 -11.31 8.59
N GLU A 159 9.55 -11.23 7.53
CA GLU A 159 9.93 -11.68 6.17
C GLU A 159 11.25 -11.03 5.72
N ILE A 160 11.40 -9.71 5.90
CA ILE A 160 12.66 -8.98 5.64
C ILE A 160 13.78 -9.51 6.53
N ALA A 161 13.53 -9.76 7.81
CA ALA A 161 14.53 -10.28 8.73
C ALA A 161 15.01 -11.69 8.37
N GLN A 162 14.16 -12.54 7.78
CA GLN A 162 14.57 -13.85 7.29
C GLN A 162 15.58 -13.73 6.15
N ILE A 163 15.38 -12.76 5.25
CA ILE A 163 16.33 -12.46 4.16
C ILE A 163 17.65 -11.94 4.73
N GLN A 164 17.60 -11.00 5.68
CA GLN A 164 18.80 -10.46 6.35
C GLN A 164 19.63 -11.55 7.06
N LYS A 165 18.95 -12.61 7.55
CA LYS A 165 19.58 -13.76 8.23
C LYS A 165 19.99 -14.88 7.26
N GLY A 166 19.81 -14.70 5.94
CA GLY A 166 20.15 -15.69 4.92
C GLY A 166 19.22 -16.92 4.91
N LYS A 167 18.05 -16.86 5.54
CA LYS A 167 17.05 -17.95 5.56
C LYS A 167 16.14 -17.95 4.34
N ALA A 168 16.09 -16.84 3.61
CA ALA A 168 15.39 -16.71 2.34
C ALA A 168 16.33 -16.03 1.33
N ASP A 169 16.21 -16.40 0.06
CA ASP A 169 17.01 -15.84 -1.01
C ASP A 169 16.69 -14.35 -1.21
N ILE A 170 17.69 -13.52 -1.54
CA ILE A 170 17.53 -12.07 -1.70
C ILE A 170 16.71 -11.72 -2.96
N LEU A 171 16.82 -12.52 -4.01
CA LEU A 171 16.18 -12.28 -5.31
C LEU A 171 14.88 -13.08 -5.47
N ASN A 172 14.79 -14.26 -4.88
CA ASN A 172 13.67 -15.20 -5.00
C ASN A 172 13.03 -15.45 -3.63
N ASN A 173 12.19 -14.53 -3.20
CA ASN A 173 11.45 -14.60 -1.94
C ASN A 173 10.03 -14.05 -2.11
N VAL A 174 9.23 -14.20 -1.06
CA VAL A 174 7.82 -13.84 -1.08
C VAL A 174 7.57 -12.33 -1.28
N LEU A 175 8.50 -11.46 -0.85
CA LEU A 175 8.39 -10.01 -1.06
C LEU A 175 8.62 -9.67 -2.53
N LYS A 176 9.66 -10.25 -3.16
CA LYS A 176 9.95 -10.06 -4.58
C LYS A 176 8.89 -10.69 -5.48
N GLY A 177 8.35 -11.83 -5.08
CA GLY A 177 7.25 -12.52 -5.76
C GLY A 177 5.88 -11.85 -5.59
N ALA A 178 5.72 -10.90 -4.66
CA ALA A 178 4.44 -10.22 -4.48
C ALA A 178 4.14 -9.20 -5.61
N PRO A 179 2.85 -8.98 -5.95
CA PRO A 179 1.66 -9.63 -5.39
C PRO A 179 1.35 -11.01 -6.02
N HIS A 180 0.61 -11.87 -5.32
CA HIS A 180 0.32 -13.23 -5.79
C HIS A 180 -1.13 -13.38 -6.32
N PRO A 181 -1.37 -13.25 -7.63
CA PRO A 181 -2.71 -13.39 -8.20
C PRO A 181 -3.17 -14.85 -8.26
N PRO A 182 -4.50 -15.11 -8.37
CA PRO A 182 -5.03 -16.47 -8.52
C PRO A 182 -4.43 -17.26 -9.68
N SER A 183 -4.16 -16.59 -10.80
CA SER A 183 -3.57 -17.22 -11.99
C SER A 183 -2.18 -17.82 -11.73
N LEU A 184 -1.40 -17.23 -10.82
CA LEU A 184 -0.11 -17.75 -10.39
C LEU A 184 -0.27 -18.92 -9.40
N LEU A 185 -1.23 -18.80 -8.48
CA LEU A 185 -1.42 -19.76 -7.39
C LEU A 185 -2.12 -21.06 -7.83
N ILE A 186 -2.96 -21.00 -8.87
CA ILE A 186 -3.72 -22.15 -9.39
C ILE A 186 -2.91 -22.92 -10.45
N GLY A 187 -1.80 -22.36 -10.94
CA GLY A 187 -0.96 -23.03 -11.94
C GLY A 187 -0.49 -24.42 -11.50
N ASP A 188 -0.23 -25.30 -12.47
CA ASP A 188 0.18 -26.68 -12.18
C ASP A 188 1.57 -26.73 -11.52
N ALA A 189 2.52 -25.97 -12.07
CA ALA A 189 3.89 -25.89 -11.55
C ALA A 189 4.03 -24.79 -10.49
N TRP A 190 4.76 -25.08 -9.41
CA TRP A 190 5.17 -24.10 -8.41
C TRP A 190 6.67 -24.18 -8.17
N THR A 191 7.39 -23.17 -8.63
CA THR A 191 8.87 -23.13 -8.63
C THR A 191 9.43 -22.20 -7.54
N GLN A 192 8.57 -21.62 -6.72
CA GLN A 192 8.98 -20.68 -5.66
C GLN A 192 9.47 -21.44 -4.42
N PRO A 193 10.46 -20.90 -3.67
CA PRO A 193 11.04 -21.56 -2.49
C PRO A 193 10.17 -21.46 -1.23
N TYR A 194 8.97 -20.90 -1.34
CA TYR A 194 7.98 -20.74 -0.27
C TYR A 194 6.64 -21.33 -0.72
N SER A 195 5.74 -21.68 0.20
CA SER A 195 4.47 -22.33 -0.17
C SER A 195 3.45 -21.37 -0.78
N ARG A 196 2.54 -21.90 -1.59
CA ARG A 196 1.37 -21.16 -2.12
C ARG A 196 0.50 -20.60 -0.99
N GLU A 197 0.37 -21.36 0.08
CA GLU A 197 -0.38 -20.97 1.27
C GLU A 197 0.25 -19.75 1.94
N TYR A 198 1.57 -19.73 2.10
CA TYR A 198 2.30 -18.61 2.67
C TYR A 198 2.25 -17.36 1.76
N ALA A 199 2.23 -17.58 0.44
CA ALA A 199 2.04 -16.52 -0.53
C ALA A 199 0.65 -15.90 -0.44
N ALA A 200 -0.41 -16.71 -0.45
CA ALA A 200 -1.80 -16.28 -0.58
C ALA A 200 -2.49 -15.94 0.76
N PHE A 201 -2.15 -16.64 1.83
CA PHE A 201 -2.80 -16.55 3.14
C PHE A 201 -1.78 -16.40 4.28
N PRO A 202 -0.93 -15.36 4.26
CA PRO A 202 0.04 -15.14 5.33
C PRO A 202 -0.57 -14.80 6.70
N ALA A 203 -1.86 -14.46 6.73
CA ALA A 203 -2.58 -14.11 7.95
C ALA A 203 -3.94 -14.84 8.03
N SER A 204 -4.40 -15.12 9.25
CA SER A 204 -5.61 -15.92 9.51
C SER A 204 -6.91 -15.24 9.03
N TRP A 205 -7.01 -13.91 9.12
CA TRP A 205 -8.20 -13.16 8.71
C TRP A 205 -8.52 -13.30 7.21
N LEU A 206 -7.51 -13.58 6.39
CA LEU A 206 -7.65 -13.78 4.95
C LEU A 206 -8.46 -15.03 4.59
N ARG A 207 -8.64 -15.95 5.54
CA ARG A 207 -9.48 -17.15 5.34
C ARG A 207 -10.96 -16.83 5.33
N SER A 208 -11.36 -15.76 6.02
CA SER A 208 -12.76 -15.34 6.07
C SER A 208 -13.12 -14.46 4.87
N SER A 209 -12.21 -13.59 4.46
CA SER A 209 -12.39 -12.71 3.29
C SER A 209 -11.05 -12.45 2.64
N LYS A 210 -10.93 -12.82 1.35
CA LYS A 210 -9.71 -12.63 0.55
C LYS A 210 -10.01 -11.72 -0.63
N PHE A 211 -9.35 -10.58 -0.65
CA PHE A 211 -9.23 -9.79 -1.87
C PHE A 211 -8.09 -10.34 -2.73
N TRP A 212 -8.35 -10.55 -4.01
CA TRP A 212 -7.38 -11.11 -4.94
C TRP A 212 -6.76 -10.01 -5.81
N PRO A 213 -5.43 -9.84 -5.80
CA PRO A 213 -4.75 -9.08 -6.84
C PRO A 213 -5.13 -9.66 -8.21
N THR A 214 -5.70 -8.84 -9.09
CA THR A 214 -6.24 -9.31 -10.38
C THR A 214 -5.17 -9.59 -11.41
N THR A 215 -4.02 -8.91 -11.29
CA THR A 215 -2.93 -9.04 -12.25
C THR A 215 -1.57 -9.12 -11.56
N ALA A 216 -0.73 -9.97 -12.13
CA ALA A 216 0.70 -9.79 -12.21
C ALA A 216 0.98 -9.62 -13.71
N ILE A 217 1.49 -8.47 -14.15
CA ILE A 217 1.85 -8.25 -15.57
C ILE A 217 3.39 -8.21 -15.57
N GLN A 218 4.18 -9.03 -16.25
CA GLN A 218 3.94 -10.06 -17.27
C GLN A 218 5.17 -10.99 -17.33
N TYR A 219 4.94 -12.28 -17.63
CA TYR A 219 5.91 -13.28 -18.13
C TYR A 219 7.36 -13.12 -17.63
N LEU A 220 7.67 -13.87 -16.58
CA LEU A 220 8.90 -13.91 -15.76
C LEU A 220 8.96 -12.98 -14.56
N ASP A 221 8.31 -11.81 -14.56
CA ASP A 221 8.32 -10.90 -13.40
C ASP A 221 6.91 -10.57 -12.93
N VAL A 222 6.69 -10.69 -11.61
CA VAL A 222 5.36 -10.74 -10.97
C VAL A 222 4.71 -9.33 -10.84
N ARG A 223 5.16 -8.32 -11.60
CA ARG A 223 4.94 -6.90 -11.27
C ARG A 223 4.83 -6.00 -12.49
N VAL A 224 3.85 -5.08 -12.44
CA VAL A 224 3.66 -4.06 -13.49
C VAL A 224 4.99 -3.42 -13.89
N ASP A 225 5.31 -3.54 -15.17
CA ASP A 225 6.51 -2.97 -15.78
C ASP A 225 6.23 -1.53 -16.24
N ASN A 226 6.63 -0.57 -15.40
CA ASN A 226 6.49 0.85 -15.66
C ASN A 226 7.33 1.28 -16.89
N MET A 227 8.54 0.72 -17.06
CA MET A 227 9.46 1.12 -18.13
C MET A 227 8.93 0.67 -19.51
N CYS A 228 8.37 -0.54 -19.59
CA CYS A 228 7.76 -1.01 -20.83
C CYS A 228 6.56 -0.14 -21.24
N GLY A 229 5.75 0.32 -20.27
CA GLY A 229 4.62 1.20 -20.53
C GLY A 229 5.03 2.56 -21.08
N GLU A 230 6.07 3.17 -20.50
CA GLU A 230 6.62 4.44 -20.98
C GLU A 230 7.27 4.32 -22.36
N GLY A 231 8.00 3.23 -22.60
CA GLY A 231 8.65 2.98 -23.88
C GLY A 231 7.69 2.64 -25.03
N ASN A 232 6.48 2.16 -24.72
CA ASN A 232 5.45 1.78 -25.69
C ASN A 232 4.10 2.40 -25.32
N LEU A 233 3.98 3.71 -25.52
CA LEU A 233 2.80 4.47 -25.15
C LEU A 233 1.56 4.03 -25.95
N ILE A 234 0.63 3.32 -25.28
CA ILE A 234 -0.66 2.92 -25.83
C ILE A 234 -1.74 3.48 -24.90
N TYR A 235 -2.43 4.52 -25.35
CA TYR A 235 -3.44 5.25 -24.56
C TYR A 235 -4.87 5.10 -25.12
N THR A 236 -5.06 4.18 -26.06
CA THR A 236 -6.37 3.81 -26.61
C THR A 236 -6.64 2.33 -26.42
N LEU A 237 -7.92 1.95 -26.43
CA LEU A 237 -8.30 0.54 -26.34
C LEU A 237 -7.70 -0.23 -27.53
N ARG A 238 -6.80 -1.15 -27.21
CA ARG A 238 -6.20 -2.01 -28.21
C ARG A 238 -7.18 -3.14 -28.50
N ARG A 239 -7.54 -3.33 -29.77
CA ARG A 239 -8.32 -4.50 -30.20
C ARG A 239 -7.57 -5.75 -29.75
N TRP A 240 -8.21 -6.56 -28.90
CA TRP A 240 -7.64 -7.82 -28.43
C TRP A 240 -7.45 -8.73 -29.65
N ARG A 241 -6.20 -8.81 -30.15
CA ARG A 241 -5.81 -9.67 -31.27
C ARG A 241 -5.16 -10.89 -30.66
N ASN A 242 -5.72 -12.06 -30.96
CA ASN A 242 -5.28 -13.40 -30.57
C ASN A 242 -3.88 -13.80 -31.12
N LYS A 243 -2.99 -12.85 -31.39
CA LYS A 243 -1.61 -13.11 -31.80
C LYS A 243 -0.74 -13.06 -30.56
N ARG A 244 -0.17 -14.22 -30.18
CA ARG A 244 1.01 -14.30 -29.31
C ARG A 244 1.96 -13.19 -29.75
N GLN A 245 2.13 -12.16 -28.91
CA GLN A 245 3.16 -11.16 -29.17
C GLN A 245 4.49 -11.91 -29.15
N PRO A 246 5.43 -11.63 -30.08
CA PRO A 246 6.79 -12.09 -29.89
C PRO A 246 7.27 -11.58 -28.53
N PRO A 247 8.12 -12.33 -27.80
CA PRO A 247 8.64 -11.86 -26.52
C PRO A 247 9.19 -10.46 -26.72
N LEU A 248 8.61 -9.48 -26.02
CA LEU A 248 9.15 -8.14 -25.95
C LEU A 248 10.60 -8.31 -25.50
N LYS A 249 11.54 -7.72 -26.25
CA LYS A 249 12.96 -7.82 -25.94
C LYS A 249 13.13 -7.45 -24.47
N SER A 250 13.39 -8.47 -23.65
CA SER A 250 13.62 -8.35 -22.23
C SER A 250 14.63 -7.23 -21.97
N SER A 251 14.52 -6.65 -20.78
CA SER A 251 15.51 -5.85 -20.04
C SER A 251 16.96 -6.38 -20.07
N ALA A 252 17.26 -7.47 -20.78
CA ALA A 252 18.58 -7.98 -21.13
C ALA A 252 19.55 -6.90 -21.69
N ARG A 253 19.06 -5.79 -22.28
CA ARG A 253 19.95 -4.67 -22.66
C ARG A 253 20.40 -3.82 -21.45
N ILE A 254 19.60 -3.76 -20.40
CA ILE A 254 19.93 -3.09 -19.13
C ILE A 254 20.77 -4.02 -18.24
N GLU A 255 20.52 -5.33 -18.25
CA GLU A 255 21.39 -6.29 -17.54
C GLU A 255 22.76 -6.42 -18.20
N LYS A 256 22.87 -6.39 -19.53
CA LYS A 256 24.17 -6.23 -20.20
C LYS A 256 24.85 -4.92 -19.81
N GLY A 257 24.11 -3.81 -19.81
CA GLY A 257 24.65 -2.51 -19.36
C GLY A 257 25.11 -2.51 -17.90
N LYS A 258 24.41 -3.20 -17.00
CA LYS A 258 24.82 -3.34 -15.59
C LYS A 258 26.01 -4.29 -15.44
N ALA A 259 26.04 -5.42 -16.15
CA ALA A 259 27.19 -6.33 -16.16
C ALA A 259 28.44 -5.68 -16.77
N ASP A 260 28.29 -4.84 -17.80
CA ASP A 260 29.38 -4.10 -18.43
C ASP A 260 29.90 -2.96 -17.54
N ILE A 261 29.05 -2.36 -16.70
CA ILE A 261 29.48 -1.38 -15.67
C ILE A 261 30.20 -2.08 -14.52
N TYR A 262 29.72 -3.24 -14.04
CA TYR A 262 30.42 -4.00 -12.99
C TYR A 262 31.77 -4.58 -13.46
N ASN A 263 31.88 -5.01 -14.72
CA ASN A 263 33.14 -5.46 -15.31
C ASN A 263 34.11 -4.31 -15.60
N ASN A 264 33.63 -3.11 -15.96
CA ASN A 264 34.49 -1.94 -16.10
C ASN A 264 34.98 -1.38 -14.76
N VAL A 265 34.21 -1.50 -13.67
CA VAL A 265 34.68 -1.10 -12.33
C VAL A 265 35.72 -2.09 -11.78
N LEU A 266 35.61 -3.38 -12.08
CA LEU A 266 36.63 -4.37 -11.72
C LEU A 266 37.93 -4.21 -12.52
N ASN A 267 37.85 -3.88 -13.82
CA ASN A 267 39.04 -3.62 -14.64
C ASN A 267 39.76 -2.31 -14.31
N VAL A 268 39.07 -1.32 -13.72
CA VAL A 268 39.71 -0.07 -13.26
C VAL A 268 40.46 -0.28 -11.94
N VAL A 269 40.02 -1.19 -11.07
CA VAL A 269 40.70 -1.51 -9.80
C VAL A 269 41.92 -2.42 -9.99
N GLU A 270 41.96 -3.26 -11.04
CA GLU A 270 43.14 -4.09 -11.35
C GLU A 270 44.22 -3.37 -12.16
N LEU A 271 43.90 -2.27 -12.86
CA LEU A 271 44.90 -1.50 -13.63
C LEU A 271 45.64 -0.44 -12.79
N GLU A 272 45.13 -0.05 -11.61
CA GLU A 272 45.87 0.85 -10.69
C GLU A 272 46.91 0.12 -9.82
N ASN A 273 47.02 -1.21 -9.88
CA ASN A 273 48.01 -2.00 -9.13
C ASN A 273 49.11 -2.65 -10.00
N MET A 274 49.22 -2.28 -11.28
CA MET A 274 50.28 -2.75 -12.17
C MET A 274 50.80 -1.64 -13.09
N SER A 275 51.44 -0.60 -12.53
CA SER A 275 52.70 -0.03 -13.05
C SER A 275 53.09 1.25 -12.30
N ILE A 276 54.29 1.18 -11.69
CA ILE A 276 55.07 2.22 -10.99
C ILE A 276 54.70 2.45 -9.53
#